data_AF-A0A259LV52-F1
#
_entry.id   AF-A0A259LV52-F1
#
_cell.length_a   1.000
_cell.length_b   1.000
_cell.length_c   1.000
_cell.angle_alpha   90.00
_cell.angle_beta   90.00
_cell.angle_gamma   90.00
#
_symmetry.space_group_name_H-M   'P 1'
#
loop_
_entity.id
_entity.type
_entity.pdbx_description
1 polymer ?
#
loop_
_entity_poly.entity_id
_entity_poly.type
_entity_poly.pdbx_seq_one_letter_code
_entity_poly.pdbx_strand_id
1 'polypeptide(L)' 'MPQLTRIHEIVHHNQLERDEWFLVRDHNGRRYVLFETVTMDSCSHQPHLSKKREMSVQAILAQNNELARKLRTVLEK' A
#
# COMPACT_ATOMS: atom_id res chain seq x y z
N MET A 1 -19.10 4.71 -4.53
CA MET A 1 -17.72 4.47 -5.03
C MET A 1 -16.76 4.54 -3.85
N PRO A 2 -15.92 3.52 -3.60
CA PRO A 2 -14.92 3.57 -2.54
C PRO A 2 -13.89 4.67 -2.83
N GLN A 3 -13.56 5.48 -1.83
CA GLN A 3 -12.52 6.50 -1.95
C GLN A 3 -11.16 5.84 -1.71
N LEU A 4 -10.32 5.85 -2.75
CA LEU A 4 -8.93 5.40 -2.69
C LEU A 4 -8.03 6.61 -2.40
N THR A 5 -7.55 6.72 -1.17
CA THR A 5 -6.50 7.68 -0.84
C THR A 5 -5.16 6.98 -1.02
N ARG A 6 -4.50 7.25 -2.15
CA ARG A 6 -3.18 6.68 -2.45
C ARG A 6 -2.14 7.27 -1.51
N ILE A 7 -1.48 6.42 -0.72
CA ILE A 7 -0.35 6.82 0.11
C ILE A 7 0.90 6.40 -0.65
N HIS A 8 1.41 7.29 -1.52
CA HIS A 8 2.62 6.99 -2.28
C HIS A 8 3.82 6.86 -1.35
N GLU A 9 4.25 5.62 -1.15
CA GLU A 9 5.55 5.30 -0.60
C GLU A 9 6.18 4.28 -1.52
N ILE A 10 7.12 4.74 -2.36
CA ILE A 10 7.86 3.88 -3.27
C ILE A 10 9.10 3.41 -2.53
N VAL A 11 9.06 2.18 -2.01
CA VAL A 11 10.26 1.51 -1.52
C VAL A 11 10.84 0.74 -2.70
N HIS A 12 11.97 1.21 -3.23
CA HIS A 12 12.72 0.53 -4.27
C HIS A 12 13.55 -0.60 -3.62
N HIS A 13 13.04 -1.83 -3.63
CA HIS A 13 13.81 -3.00 -3.18
C HIS A 13 14.82 -3.46 -4.25
N ASN A 14 14.55 -3.19 -5.54
CA ASN A 14 15.45 -3.37 -6.67
C ASN A 14 15.01 -2.44 -7.83
N GLN A 15 15.84 -2.24 -8.87
CA GLN A 15 15.47 -1.40 -10.04
C GLN A 15 14.19 -1.86 -10.77
N LEU A 16 13.71 -3.07 -10.49
CA LEU A 16 12.58 -3.72 -11.15
C LEU A 16 11.38 -3.97 -10.22
N GLU A 17 11.48 -3.71 -8.91
CA GLU A 17 10.38 -3.94 -7.96
C GLU A 17 10.02 -2.63 -7.24
N ARG A 18 8.74 -2.27 -7.30
CA ARG A 18 8.15 -1.16 -6.55
C ARG A 18 7.06 -1.68 -5.63
N ASP A 19 7.27 -1.48 -4.35
CA ASP A 19 6.21 -1.66 -3.36
C ASP A 19 5.39 -0.38 -3.24
N GLU A 20 4.07 -0.54 -3.29
CA GLU A 20 3.08 0.53 -3.17
C GLU A 20 2.07 0.22 -2.07
N TRP A 21 1.67 1.24 -1.32
CA TRP A 21 0.70 1.14 -0.24
C TRP A 21 -0.50 2.05 -0.53
N PHE A 22 -1.71 1.57 -0.30
CA PHE A 22 -2.93 2.34 -0.55
C PHE A 22 -3.81 2.31 0.68
N LEU A 23 -4.25 3.46 1.18
CA LEU A 23 -5.29 3.53 2.19
C LEU A 23 -6.64 3.55 1.47
N VAL A 24 -7.35 2.45 1.58
CA VAL A 24 -8.64 2.26 0.94
C VAL A 24 -9.76 2.39 1.96
N ARG A 25 -10.79 3.16 1.62
CA ARG A 25 -12.03 3.21 2.38
C ARG A 25 -13.12 2.46 1.61
N ASP A 26 -13.61 1.38 2.21
CA ASP A 26 -14.75 0.63 1.68
C ASP A 26 -16.06 1.45 1.73
N HIS A 27 -17.08 0.98 1.02
CA HIS A 27 -18.44 1.55 1.05
C HIS A 27 -19.05 1.60 2.46
N ASN A 28 -18.65 0.69 3.35
CA ASN A 28 -19.06 0.69 4.76
C ASN A 28 -18.28 1.67 5.65
N GLY A 29 -17.43 2.53 5.06
CA GLY A 29 -16.54 3.43 5.80
C GLY A 29 -15.34 2.74 6.46
N ARG A 30 -15.22 1.42 6.30
CA ARG A 30 -14.11 0.64 6.84
C ARG A 30 -12.82 0.97 6.09
N ARG A 31 -11.76 1.28 6.83
CA ARG A 31 -10.45 1.60 6.26
C ARG A 31 -9.54 0.38 6.33
N TYR A 32 -8.91 0.05 5.22
CA TYR A 32 -7.89 -1.00 5.12
C TYR A 32 -6.73 -0.48 4.30
N VAL A 33 -5.57 -1.11 4.46
CA VAL A 33 -4.39 -0.80 3.66
C VAL A 33 -4.18 -1.93 2.68
N LEU A 34 -4.03 -1.57 1.43
CA LEU A 34 -3.68 -2.48 0.35
C LEU A 34 -2.18 -2.31 0.05
N PHE A 35 -1.45 -3.42 0.09
CA PHE A 35 -0.06 -3.50 -0.31
C PHE A 35 0.02 -4.17 -1.68
N GLU A 36 0.68 -3.51 -2.61
CA GLU A 36 0.86 -3.98 -3.99
C GLU A 36 2.35 -3.92 -4.33
N THR A 37 2.95 -5.07 -4.64
CA THR A 37 4.28 -5.12 -5.24
C THR A 37 4.12 -5.18 -6.73
N VAL A 38 4.50 -4.11 -7.41
CA VAL A 38 4.55 -4.03 -8.87
C VAL A 38 5.96 -4.35 -9.31
N THR A 39 6.11 -5.36 -10.16
CA THR A 39 7.40 -5.67 -10.77
C THR A 39 7.38 -5.32 -12.25
N MET A 40 8.48 -4.78 -12.74
CA MET A 40 8.75 -4.61 -14.16
C MET A 40 9.53 -5.83 -14.62
N ASP A 41 8.90 -6.67 -15.45
CA ASP A 41 9.61 -7.76 -16.09
C ASP A 41 10.55 -7.18 -17.16
N SER A 42 11.84 -7.53 -17.07
CA SER A 42 12.91 -7.03 -17.95
C SER A 42 12.65 -7.33 -19.44
N CYS A 43 11.89 -8.38 -19.76
CA CYS A 43 11.57 -8.76 -21.14
C CYS A 43 10.29 -8.09 -21.65
N SER A 44 9.37 -7.74 -20.75
CA SER A 44 8.02 -7.30 -21.11
C SER A 44 7.84 -5.77 -21.09
N HIS A 45 8.69 -5.03 -20.36
CA HIS A 45 8.53 -3.59 -20.04
C HIS A 45 7.14 -3.20 -19.49
N GLN A 46 6.29 -4.18 -19.16
CA GLN A 46 4.97 -3.96 -18.61
C GLN A 46 5.04 -4.15 -17.09
N PRO A 47 4.62 -3.13 -16.32
CA PRO A 47 4.44 -3.29 -14.89
C PRO A 47 3.32 -4.30 -14.68
N HIS A 48 3.59 -5.36 -13.92
CA HIS A 48 2.58 -6.31 -13.52
C HIS A 48 2.58 -6.47 -11.99
N LEU A 49 1.41 -6.70 -11.44
CA LEU A 49 1.23 -6.86 -10.00
C LEU A 49 1.72 -8.26 -9.59
N SER A 50 2.88 -8.34 -8.93
CA SER A 50 3.42 -9.62 -8.46
C SER A 50 2.86 -10.04 -7.12
N LYS A 51 2.57 -9.09 -6.22
CA LYS A 51 1.98 -9.39 -4.91
C LYS A 51 0.90 -8.40 -4.57
N LYS A 52 -0.19 -8.93 -4.02
CA LYS A 52 -1.30 -8.15 -3.47
C LYS A 52 -1.60 -8.65 -2.07
N ARG A 53 -1.58 -7.76 -1.07
CA ARG A 53 -1.91 -8.11 0.31
C ARG A 53 -2.79 -7.05 0.93
N GLU A 54 -3.92 -7.47 1.45
CA GLU A 54 -4.82 -6.60 2.20
C GLU A 54 -4.58 -6.77 3.69
N MET A 55 -4.46 -5.65 4.40
CA MET A 55 -4.28 -5.64 5.85
C MET A 55 -5.23 -4.61 6.47
N SER A 56 -5.81 -4.96 7.62
CA SER A 56 -6.62 -3.98 8.34
C SER A 56 -5.72 -2.86 8.89
N VAL A 57 -6.24 -1.63 8.88
CA VAL A 57 -5.53 -0.48 9.47
C VAL A 57 -5.13 -0.77 10.92
N GLN A 58 -6.00 -1.42 11.69
CA GLN A 58 -5.71 -1.80 13.09
C GLN A 58 -4.53 -2.78 13.19
N ALA A 59 -4.44 -3.77 12.30
CA ALA A 59 -3.33 -4.71 12.28
C ALA A 59 -2.00 -4.02 11.95
N ILE A 60 -2.00 -3.05 11.04
CA ILE A 60 -0.80 -2.27 10.74
C ILE A 60 -0.45 -1.35 11.89
N LEU A 61 -1.42 -0.65 12.48
CA LEU A 61 -1.18 0.23 13.63
C LEU A 61 -0.64 -0.51 14.86
N ALA A 62 -0.87 -1.82 14.94
CA ALA A 62 -0.30 -2.71 15.95
C ALA A 62 1.15 -3.14 15.64
N GLN A 63 1.56 -3.13 14.35
CA GLN A 63 2.94 -3.34 13.97
C GLN A 63 3.69 -2.04 14.27
N ASN A 64 4.52 -1.98 15.32
CA ASN A 64 5.29 -0.80 15.73
C ASN A 64 6.42 -0.40 14.74
N ASN A 65 6.11 -0.42 13.45
CA ASN A 65 7.02 -0.18 12.34
C ASN A 65 6.76 1.20 11.73
N GLU A 66 7.68 1.63 10.87
CA GLU A 66 7.62 2.91 10.17
C GLU A 66 6.29 3.11 9.42
N LEU A 67 5.76 2.04 8.81
CA LEU A 67 4.47 2.05 8.13
C LEU A 67 3.32 2.48 9.06
N ALA A 68 3.30 2.00 10.30
CA ALA A 68 2.27 2.37 11.27
C ALA A 68 2.38 3.84 11.69
N ARG A 69 3.59 4.37 11.82
CA ARG A 69 3.80 5.79 12.14
C ARG A 69 3.28 6.67 11.01
N LYS A 70 3.63 6.35 9.77
CA LYS A 70 3.15 7.07 8.58
C LYS A 70 1.63 6.98 8.45
N LEU A 71 1.07 5.79 8.69
CA LEU A 71 -0.37 5.58 8.67
C LEU A 71 -1.09 6.43 9.73
N ARG A 72 -0.53 6.59 10.94
CA ARG A 72 -1.07 7.51 11.96
C ARG A 72 -1.05 8.95 11.46
N THR A 73 0.08 9.42 10.93
CA THR A 73 0.19 10.79 10.38
C THR A 73 -0.82 11.08 9.27
N VAL A 74 -1.11 10.10 8.41
CA VAL A 74 -2.11 10.24 7.34
C VAL A 74 -3.54 10.20 7.89
N LEU A 75 -3.80 9.44 8.95
CA LEU A 75 -5.12 9.32 9.56
C LEU A 75 -5.50 10.51 10.46
N GLU A 76 -4.52 11.27 10.95
CA GLU A 76 -4.71 12.45 11.81
C GLU A 76 -4.90 13.78 11.04
N LYS A 77 -4.78 13.76 9.71
CA LYS A 77 -5.14 14.89 8.82
C LYS A 77 -6.59 14.80 8.36
#